data_AF-A0A957TR31-F1
#
_entry.id   AF-A0A957TR31-F1
#
_cell.length_a   1.000
_cell.length_b   1.000
_cell.length_c   1.000
_cell.angle_alpha   90.00
_cell.angle_beta   90.00
_cell.angle_gamma   90.00
#
_symmetry.space_group_name_H-M   'P 1'
#
loop_
_entity.id
_entity.type
_entity.pdbx_description
1 polymer ?
#
loop_
_entity_poly.entity_id
_entity_poly.type
_entity_poly.pdbx_seq_one_letter_code
_entity_poly.pdbx_strand_id
1 'polypeptide(L)' 'PSFGKWLDLHMLAIPGGRERTEAEYSTLFRDAGFELTNVIPTPAGPSVVEAVPI' A
#
# COMPACT_ATOMS: atom_id res chain seq x y z
N PRO A 1 -3.19 -12.61 -13.81
CA PRO A 1 -2.09 -12.78 -12.82
C PRO A 1 -1.23 -11.51 -12.78
N SER A 2 -0.93 -10.97 -11.59
CA SER A 2 -0.06 -9.79 -11.44
C SER A 2 1.07 -10.08 -10.45
N PHE A 3 2.22 -9.43 -10.65
CA PHE A 3 3.39 -9.59 -9.78
C PHE A 3 3.08 -9.24 -8.31
N GLY A 4 2.34 -8.15 -8.07
CA GLY A 4 1.98 -7.73 -6.70
C GLY A 4 1.19 -8.78 -5.91
N LYS A 5 0.32 -9.57 -6.56
CA LYS A 5 -0.40 -10.66 -5.88
C LYS A 5 0.51 -11.83 -5.51
N TRP A 6 1.56 -12.08 -6.31
CA TRP A 6 2.55 -13.09 -5.99
C TRP A 6 3.47 -12.61 -4.86
N LEU A 7 3.88 -11.34 -4.90
CA LEU A 7 4.67 -10.70 -3.84
C LEU A 7 3.92 -10.71 -2.50
N ASP A 8 2.61 -10.45 -2.49
CA ASP A 8 1.81 -10.52 -1.25
C ASP A 8 1.86 -11.92 -0.61
N LEU A 9 1.80 -12.99 -1.42
CA LEU A 9 1.99 -14.36 -0.91
C LEU A 9 3.41 -14.61 -0.42
N HIS A 10 4.43 -14.05 -1.08
CA HIS A 10 5.81 -14.12 -0.61
C HIS A 10 5.97 -13.41 0.75
N MET A 11 5.38 -12.23 0.90
CA MET A 11 5.37 -11.48 2.16
C MET A 11 4.71 -12.28 3.26
N LEU A 12 3.58 -12.95 2.99
CA LEU A 12 2.93 -13.84 3.95
C LEU A 12 3.83 -15.02 4.33
N ALA A 13 4.45 -15.68 3.36
CA ALA A 13 5.16 -16.94 3.56
C ALA A 13 6.53 -16.79 4.23
N ILE A 14 7.26 -15.68 3.97
CA ILE A 14 8.66 -15.53 4.40
C ILE A 14 8.79 -14.59 5.61
N PRO A 15 8.51 -13.28 5.51
CA PRO A 15 8.59 -12.38 6.67
C PRO A 15 7.31 -12.35 7.53
N GLY A 16 6.20 -12.99 7.12
CA GLY A 16 4.91 -12.90 7.81
C GLY A 16 4.19 -11.55 7.62
N GLY A 17 4.55 -10.82 6.56
CA GLY A 17 3.96 -9.54 6.17
C GLY A 17 2.78 -9.68 5.21
N ARG A 18 2.32 -8.53 4.70
CA ARG A 18 1.34 -8.42 3.61
C ARG A 18 1.53 -7.10 2.87
N GLU A 19 1.22 -7.10 1.59
CA GLU A 19 0.96 -5.87 0.86
C GLU A 19 -0.37 -5.27 1.32
N ARG A 20 -0.57 -3.96 1.10
CA ARG A 20 -1.79 -3.26 1.50
C ARG A 20 -2.51 -2.66 0.31
N THR A 21 -3.82 -2.70 0.39
CA THR A 21 -4.71 -2.00 -0.53
C THR A 21 -4.76 -0.50 -0.21
N GLU A 22 -5.22 0.30 -1.16
CA GLU A 22 -5.47 1.73 -0.96
C GLU A 22 -6.40 2.00 0.23
N ALA A 23 -7.46 1.20 0.42
CA ALA A 23 -8.39 1.35 1.53
C ALA A 23 -7.72 1.09 2.90
N GLU A 24 -6.81 0.11 2.97
CA GLU A 24 -6.01 -0.15 4.18
C GLU A 24 -5.05 1.01 4.46
N TYR A 25 -4.39 1.56 3.43
CA TYR A 25 -3.55 2.75 3.59
C TYR A 25 -4.35 3.98 4.02
N SER A 26 -5.52 4.22 3.43
CA SER A 26 -6.41 5.32 3.81
C SER A 26 -6.79 5.25 5.30
N THR A 27 -7.10 4.05 5.79
CA THR A 27 -7.39 3.83 7.22
C THR A 27 -6.18 4.16 8.10
N LEU A 28 -4.99 3.67 7.73
CA LEU A 28 -3.75 3.92 8.48
C LEU A 28 -3.37 5.41 8.51
N PHE A 29 -3.50 6.11 7.39
CA PHE A 29 -3.22 7.55 7.33
C PHE A 29 -4.19 8.33 8.20
N ARG A 30 -5.49 8.02 8.11
CA ARG A 30 -6.51 8.71 8.93
C ARG A 30 -6.23 8.53 10.41
N ASP A 31 -5.91 7.31 10.84
CA ASP A 31 -5.61 7.01 12.24
C ASP A 31 -4.30 7.70 12.71
N ALA A 32 -3.41 8.05 11.78
CA ALA A 32 -2.18 8.82 12.01
C ALA A 32 -2.33 10.35 11.87
N GLY A 33 -3.53 10.87 11.56
CA GLY A 33 -3.76 12.30 11.36
C GLY A 33 -3.37 12.80 9.95
N PHE A 34 -3.55 11.97 8.93
CA PHE A 34 -3.33 12.32 7.53
C PHE A 34 -4.52 11.91 6.65
N GLU A 35 -4.75 12.63 5.57
CA GLU A 35 -5.72 12.29 4.52
C GLU A 35 -4.96 11.77 3.29
N LEU A 36 -5.30 10.57 2.81
CA LEU A 36 -4.77 10.01 1.57
C LEU A 36 -5.32 10.80 0.39
N THR A 37 -4.43 11.38 -0.43
CA THR A 37 -4.81 12.24 -1.56
C THR A 37 -4.65 11.57 -2.91
N ASN A 38 -3.72 10.62 -3.05
CA ASN A 38 -3.40 10.00 -4.33
C ASN A 38 -2.68 8.65 -4.20
N VAL A 39 -2.83 7.80 -5.21
CA VAL A 39 -2.04 6.58 -5.41
C VAL A 39 -1.49 6.57 -6.83
N ILE A 40 -0.19 6.80 -6.97
CA ILE A 40 0.48 6.95 -8.27
C ILE A 40 1.19 5.64 -8.62
N PRO A 41 0.76 4.91 -9.67
CA PRO A 41 1.45 3.70 -10.10
C PRO A 41 2.81 4.04 -10.71
N THR A 42 3.83 3.23 -10.44
CA THR A 42 5.14 3.35 -11.09
C THR A 42 5.37 2.22 -12.10
N PRO A 43 6.19 2.43 -13.16
CA PRO A 43 6.53 1.36 -14.10
C PRO A 43 7.23 0.15 -13.46
N ALA A 44 7.86 0.35 -12.29
CA ALA A 44 8.57 -0.72 -11.57
C ALA A 44 7.63 -1.66 -10.81
N GLY A 45 6.34 -1.32 -10.66
CA GLY A 45 5.34 -2.13 -9.96
C GLY A 45 4.81 -1.49 -8.68
N PRO A 46 5.65 -1.01 -7.74
CA PRO A 46 5.19 -0.30 -6.56
C PRO A 46 4.44 0.99 -6.91
N SER A 47 3.59 1.46 -6.00
CA SER A 47 2.92 2.75 -6.11
C SER A 47 3.47 3.73 -5.07
N VAL A 48 3.48 5.02 -5.41
CA VAL A 48 3.67 6.10 -4.44
C VAL A 48 2.30 6.42 -3.84
N VAL A 49 2.19 6.43 -2.52
CA VAL A 49 0.95 6.80 -1.82
C VAL A 49 1.16 8.16 -1.17
N GLU A 50 0.40 9.16 -1.62
CA GLU A 50 0.51 10.54 -1.15
C GLU A 50 -0.56 10.80 -0.07
N ALA A 51 -0.17 11.48 0.99
CA ALA A 51 -1.06 11.91 2.06
C ALA A 51 -0.63 13.26 2.64
N VAL A 52 -1.58 14.04 3.15
CA VAL A 52 -1.35 15.36 3.77
C VAL A 52 -1.85 15.39 5.21
N PRO A 53 -1.24 16.17 6.13
CA PRO A 53 -1.73 16.30 7.50
C PRO A 53 -3.16 16.85 7.55
N ILE A 54 -3.97 16.37 8.50
CA ILE A 54 -5.29 16.94 8.84
C ILE A 54 -5.22 17.89 10.03
#